data_AF-A0A8X6N1T4-F1
#
_entry.id   AF-A0A8X6N1T4-F1
#
_cell.length_a   1.000
_cell.length_b   1.000
_cell.length_c   1.000
_cell.angle_alpha   90.00
_cell.angle_beta   90.00
_cell.angle_gamma   90.00
#
_symmetry.space_group_name_H-M   'P 1'
#
loop_
_entity.id
_entity.type
_entity.pdbx_description
1 polymer ?
#
loop_
_entity_poly.entity_id
_entity_poly.type
_entity_poly.pdbx_seq_one_letter_code
_entity_poly.pdbx_strand_id
1 'polypeptide(L)'
;MVLDHFPVLSLQRLCLTKIALGISNNPEMTAIEKKYDLLIYFPLNKGIDSFLAFHQSDLQFSSWEDEYPSLFMTSPFTNHHLRQWNKPHIYYHNIDTTDYFEFPWCFTLQPKNDLLYAEWNNLILEKISSLSIPKPFHNELLTLVRCIRLEIKKWMLKHSRILRCSEELISFQWKSSGKINYEETAKALIRNEKLDIRTRYALTSFYYLKDDASFLWNKMTRDEKKFFSDDLTSLRIWNPSLERISPFEFNKIARLIMWFDNDIRGDRTPWYSDNYLGLRTLFPKLSMEKKIEWLRYSVKMQSIDNEDLLFCLAHLGANDEKENLFREYPCQILAYFLDWPLQSEFLEVAEGMWSFVSGRIFFFLLHFIIYERIVKEWNDYDYFHLLREFWRQSPIHLKECIKLKNIYQVVMLAIDCGDTSSFYEEEIAKLCANIDYAFCIP
;
A
#
# COMPACT_ATOMS: atom_id res chain seq x y z
N MET A 1 -15.29 16.61 -15.38
CA MET A 1 -15.83 16.07 -16.65
C MET A 1 -14.96 14.93 -17.19
N VAL A 2 -14.20 14.25 -16.32
CA VAL A 2 -13.00 13.46 -16.71
C VAL A 2 -13.19 11.94 -16.59
N LEU A 3 -14.33 11.44 -16.09
CA LEU A 3 -14.47 10.02 -15.73
C LEU A 3 -15.23 9.11 -16.73
N ASP A 4 -15.62 9.60 -17.92
CA ASP A 4 -16.63 8.88 -18.71
C ASP A 4 -16.17 8.14 -19.98
N HIS A 5 -14.89 8.11 -20.38
CA HIS A 5 -14.51 7.43 -21.63
C HIS A 5 -13.24 6.57 -21.54
N PHE A 6 -13.39 5.23 -21.69
CA PHE A 6 -12.32 4.25 -21.94
C PHE A 6 -12.69 3.37 -23.13
N PRO A 7 -11.83 3.22 -24.16
CA PRO A 7 -11.43 1.86 -24.56
C PRO A 7 -10.04 1.70 -25.23
N VAL A 8 -9.63 0.43 -25.37
CA VAL A 8 -8.66 -0.20 -26.33
C VAL A 8 -7.36 -0.77 -25.73
N LEU A 9 -6.62 -0.07 -24.85
CA LEU A 9 -5.37 -0.61 -24.26
C LEU A 9 -5.58 -1.75 -23.24
N SER A 10 -6.82 -1.95 -22.77
CA SER A 10 -7.18 -2.97 -21.78
C SER A 10 -7.20 -4.40 -22.33
N LEU A 11 -7.35 -4.60 -23.64
CA LEU A 11 -7.56 -5.94 -24.23
C LEU A 11 -6.27 -6.76 -24.39
N GLN A 12 -5.15 -6.16 -24.78
CA GLN A 12 -3.85 -6.86 -24.88
C GLN A 12 -3.32 -7.25 -23.49
N ARG A 13 -3.39 -6.30 -22.53
CA ARG A 13 -3.04 -6.58 -21.13
C ARG A 13 -3.95 -7.65 -20.52
N LEU A 14 -5.24 -7.65 -20.84
CA LEU A 14 -6.17 -8.70 -20.40
C LEU A 14 -5.80 -10.08 -20.96
N CYS A 15 -5.37 -10.17 -22.23
CA CYS A 15 -4.96 -11.44 -22.83
C CYS A 15 -3.68 -11.98 -22.18
N LEU A 16 -2.68 -11.13 -21.97
CA LEU A 16 -1.42 -11.54 -21.33
C LEU A 16 -1.59 -11.85 -19.86
N THR A 17 -2.43 -11.10 -19.13
CA THR A 17 -2.80 -11.40 -17.75
C THR A 17 -3.55 -12.73 -17.66
N LYS A 18 -4.47 -13.03 -18.59
CA LYS A 18 -5.15 -14.34 -18.62
C LYS A 18 -4.21 -15.50 -18.93
N ILE A 19 -3.24 -15.30 -19.83
CA ILE A 19 -2.17 -16.27 -20.11
C ILE A 19 -1.29 -16.48 -18.88
N ALA A 20 -0.86 -15.40 -18.21
CA ALA A 20 -0.02 -15.46 -17.02
C ALA A 20 -0.73 -16.09 -15.81
N LEU A 21 -2.06 -15.98 -15.73
CA LEU A 21 -2.87 -16.49 -14.62
C LEU A 21 -3.50 -17.87 -14.91
N GLY A 22 -3.42 -18.39 -16.14
CA GLY A 22 -4.10 -19.63 -16.53
C GLY A 22 -5.63 -19.55 -16.41
N ILE A 23 -6.20 -18.36 -16.60
CA ILE A 23 -7.65 -18.11 -16.44
C ILE A 23 -8.27 -17.88 -17.83
N SER A 24 -8.81 -18.93 -18.45
CA SER A 24 -9.65 -18.79 -19.64
C SER A 24 -11.00 -19.51 -19.52
N ASN A 25 -12.09 -18.76 -19.74
CA ASN A 25 -13.42 -19.28 -20.10
C ASN A 25 -13.70 -19.17 -21.62
N ASN A 26 -12.68 -18.91 -22.46
CA ASN A 26 -12.81 -18.86 -23.92
C ASN A 26 -12.49 -20.25 -24.53
N PRO A 27 -13.41 -20.88 -25.29
CA PRO A 27 -13.22 -22.21 -25.88
C PRO A 27 -11.96 -22.38 -26.74
N GLU A 28 -11.53 -21.33 -27.45
CA GLU A 28 -10.32 -21.36 -28.28
C GLU A 28 -9.05 -21.30 -27.43
N MET A 29 -9.09 -20.58 -26.31
CA MET A 29 -8.00 -20.52 -25.33
C MET A 29 -7.96 -21.76 -24.43
N THR A 30 -9.10 -22.40 -24.14
CA THR A 30 -9.16 -23.71 -23.47
C THR A 30 -8.53 -24.81 -24.33
N ALA A 31 -8.58 -24.68 -25.67
CA ALA A 31 -7.85 -25.56 -26.58
C ALA A 31 -6.33 -25.32 -26.54
N ILE A 32 -5.87 -24.09 -26.31
CA ILE A 32 -4.46 -23.75 -26.08
C ILE A 32 -4.02 -24.26 -24.69
N GLU A 33 -4.78 -24.03 -23.63
CA GLU A 33 -4.52 -24.56 -22.28
C GLU A 33 -4.40 -26.09 -22.27
N LYS A 34 -5.30 -26.80 -22.98
CA LYS A 34 -5.22 -28.26 -23.16
C LYS A 34 -4.09 -28.72 -24.07
N LYS A 35 -3.65 -27.90 -25.02
CA LYS A 35 -2.57 -28.24 -25.97
C LYS A 35 -1.19 -28.03 -25.37
N TYR A 36 -1.06 -27.15 -24.37
CA TYR A 36 0.22 -26.74 -23.80
C TYR A 36 0.35 -27.00 -22.28
N ASP A 37 -0.61 -27.67 -21.64
CA ASP A 37 -0.58 -27.99 -20.19
C ASP A 37 -0.19 -26.79 -19.29
N LEU A 38 -0.77 -25.62 -19.59
CA LEU A 38 -0.46 -24.35 -18.93
C LEU A 38 -1.11 -24.18 -17.54
N LEU A 39 -1.19 -25.24 -16.74
CA LEU A 39 -1.46 -25.10 -15.31
C LEU A 39 -0.17 -24.66 -14.63
N ILE A 40 -0.03 -23.35 -14.41
CA ILE A 40 1.09 -22.83 -13.63
C ILE A 40 0.81 -23.11 -12.15
N TYR A 41 1.19 -24.30 -11.69
CA TYR A 41 1.30 -24.61 -10.28
C TYR A 41 2.64 -24.06 -9.79
N PHE A 42 2.62 -23.05 -8.93
CA PHE A 42 3.82 -22.46 -8.32
C PHE A 42 4.09 -23.15 -6.97
N PRO A 43 5.14 -24.00 -6.84
CA PRO A 43 5.55 -24.49 -5.54
C PRO A 43 6.38 -23.42 -4.83
N LEU A 44 5.79 -22.73 -3.85
CA LEU A 44 6.42 -21.71 -2.99
C LEU A 44 7.33 -22.30 -1.89
N ASN A 45 7.55 -23.62 -1.87
CA ASN A 45 7.98 -24.39 -0.71
C ASN A 45 9.47 -24.34 -0.30
N LYS A 46 10.32 -23.46 -0.87
CA LYS A 46 11.78 -23.51 -0.57
C LYS A 46 12.38 -22.30 0.18
N GLY A 47 11.61 -21.23 0.41
CA GLY A 47 12.16 -19.99 0.95
C GLY A 47 11.96 -19.71 2.45
N ILE A 48 11.18 -20.53 3.15
CA ILE A 48 10.46 -20.11 4.36
C ILE A 48 11.21 -20.41 5.66
N ASP A 49 11.99 -21.49 5.72
CA ASP A 49 12.70 -21.88 6.96
C ASP A 49 13.71 -20.81 7.40
N SER A 50 14.26 -20.03 6.47
CA SER A 50 15.20 -18.94 6.76
C SER A 50 14.52 -17.64 7.22
N PHE A 51 13.30 -17.35 6.73
CA PHE A 51 12.57 -16.12 7.08
C PHE A 51 11.89 -16.20 8.44
N LEU A 52 11.33 -17.37 8.80
CA LEU A 52 10.72 -17.58 10.13
C LEU A 52 11.77 -17.78 11.24
N ALA A 53 12.94 -18.34 10.93
CA ALA A 53 14.05 -18.45 11.87
C ALA A 53 14.61 -17.07 12.29
N PHE A 54 14.68 -16.12 11.35
CA PHE A 54 15.16 -14.75 11.62
C PHE A 54 14.24 -13.97 12.59
N HIS A 55 12.93 -14.23 12.57
CA HIS A 55 11.99 -13.61 13.51
C HIS A 55 11.83 -14.35 14.85
N GLN A 56 12.24 -15.63 14.93
CA GLN A 56 12.18 -16.40 16.18
C GLN A 56 13.44 -16.28 17.05
N SER A 57 14.61 -15.92 16.49
CA SER A 57 15.86 -15.79 17.26
C SER A 57 15.91 -14.56 18.19
N ASP A 58 15.06 -13.55 17.97
CA ASP A 58 15.05 -12.30 18.76
C ASP A 58 14.08 -12.33 19.96
N LEU A 59 13.43 -13.47 20.21
CA LEU A 59 12.52 -13.66 21.34
C LEU A 59 12.96 -14.84 22.21
N GLN A 60 14.17 -14.76 22.79
CA GLN A 60 14.49 -15.52 24.00
C GLN A 60 14.32 -14.63 25.24
N PHE A 61 13.19 -14.82 25.92
CA PHE A 61 12.99 -14.33 27.29
C PHE A 61 13.88 -15.14 28.24
N SER A 62 15.01 -14.57 28.67
CA SER A 62 15.71 -15.03 29.86
C SER A 62 15.02 -14.46 31.10
N SER A 63 14.46 -15.34 31.92
CA SER A 63 13.95 -15.05 33.26
C SER A 63 15.05 -14.46 34.15
N TRP A 64 14.84 -13.23 34.62
CA TRP A 64 15.54 -12.67 35.77
C TRP A 64 14.46 -12.25 36.78
N GLU A 65 14.08 -13.18 37.64
CA GLU A 65 13.52 -12.89 38.96
C GLU A 65 14.69 -12.86 39.96
N ASP A 66 14.49 -12.11 41.04
CA ASP A 66 15.38 -11.89 42.20
C ASP A 66 16.36 -10.71 42.09
N GLU A 67 15.99 -9.57 42.71
CA GLU A 67 16.68 -9.03 43.90
C GLU A 67 16.01 -7.74 44.45
N TYR A 68 15.44 -7.88 45.67
CA TYR A 68 15.33 -6.89 46.77
C TYR A 68 14.29 -5.72 46.72
N PRO A 69 13.85 -5.18 47.90
CA PRO A 69 12.45 -5.22 48.30
C PRO A 69 11.87 -3.88 48.79
N SER A 70 10.54 -3.86 48.95
CA SER A 70 9.71 -3.08 49.88
C SER A 70 10.28 -1.79 50.50
N LEU A 71 9.64 -0.65 50.21
CA LEU A 71 9.43 0.40 51.19
C LEU A 71 8.03 1.03 51.03
N PHE A 72 7.37 1.11 52.18
CA PHE A 72 5.97 1.40 52.45
C PHE A 72 5.60 2.89 52.31
N MET A 73 4.31 3.17 52.02
CA MET A 73 3.41 4.21 52.58
C MET A 73 3.95 5.66 52.76
N THR A 74 3.32 6.76 52.33
CA THR A 74 1.94 7.25 52.54
C THR A 74 1.75 8.61 51.82
N SER A 75 0.55 8.86 51.29
CA SER A 75 -0.08 10.21 51.09
C SER A 75 -0.46 10.82 52.46
N PRO A 76 -0.68 12.14 52.72
CA PRO A 76 -1.34 13.10 51.81
C PRO A 76 -1.09 14.64 51.95
N PHE A 77 -1.71 15.38 51.01
CA PHE A 77 -2.29 16.75 51.08
C PHE A 77 -1.47 18.06 51.15
N THR A 78 -1.93 18.99 50.28
CA THR A 78 -2.08 20.46 50.34
C THR A 78 -0.94 21.46 50.02
N ASN A 79 -1.21 22.24 48.95
CA ASN A 79 -1.12 23.71 48.78
C ASN A 79 0.07 24.49 49.37
N HIS A 80 0.87 25.13 48.50
CA HIS A 80 0.93 26.59 48.26
C HIS A 80 2.20 26.93 47.45
N HIS A 81 2.05 27.69 46.35
CA HIS A 81 2.81 28.92 46.05
C HIS A 81 2.77 29.27 44.56
N LEU A 82 1.93 30.26 44.25
CA LEU A 82 2.08 31.14 43.10
C LEU A 82 3.37 31.95 43.24
N ARG A 83 4.25 31.89 42.24
CA ARG A 83 5.23 32.96 41.97
C ARG A 83 5.12 33.37 40.51
N GLN A 84 4.75 34.63 40.35
CA GLN A 84 4.74 35.42 39.12
C GLN A 84 6.15 35.51 38.52
N TRP A 85 6.26 35.32 37.21
CA TRP A 85 7.35 35.85 36.39
C TRP A 85 6.74 36.53 35.17
N ASN A 86 6.72 37.87 35.21
CA ASN A 86 6.54 38.73 34.05
C ASN A 86 7.93 39.08 33.50
N LYS A 87 8.20 38.76 32.24
CA LYS A 87 9.01 39.57 31.30
C LYS A 87 8.78 39.08 29.86
N PRO A 88 8.86 39.98 28.86
CA PRO A 88 8.28 39.76 27.53
C PRO A 88 9.24 38.97 26.63
N HIS A 89 8.77 37.85 26.07
CA HIS A 89 9.45 37.18 24.98
C HIS A 89 9.04 37.82 23.65
N ILE A 90 10.03 38.39 22.97
CA ILE A 90 9.97 38.77 21.57
C ILE A 90 9.76 37.48 20.78
N TYR A 91 8.60 37.34 20.14
CA TYR A 91 8.33 36.25 19.21
C TYR A 91 9.19 36.45 17.96
N TYR A 92 10.26 35.68 17.84
CA TYR A 92 10.73 35.28 16.52
C TYR A 92 9.70 34.28 15.99
N HIS A 93 9.10 34.58 14.84
CA HIS A 93 8.34 33.59 14.09
C HIS A 93 9.26 32.38 13.84
N ASN A 94 9.01 31.29 14.56
CA ASN A 94 9.59 29.99 14.26
C ASN A 94 9.21 29.65 12.82
N ILE A 95 10.21 29.54 11.96
CA ILE A 95 10.12 28.73 10.76
C ILE A 95 9.87 27.30 11.27
N ASP A 96 8.73 26.76 10.89
CA ASP A 96 8.22 25.49 11.36
C ASP A 96 9.16 24.36 10.91
N THR A 97 10.02 23.90 11.81
CA THR A 97 10.95 22.79 11.59
C THR A 97 10.25 21.43 11.64
N THR A 98 8.91 21.37 11.61
CA THR A 98 8.13 20.12 11.59
C THR A 98 7.99 19.50 10.19
N ASP A 99 8.56 20.13 9.17
CA ASP A 99 8.56 19.67 7.78
C ASP A 99 9.62 18.60 7.46
N TYR A 100 10.20 17.98 8.50
CA TYR A 100 10.88 16.69 8.40
C TYR A 100 9.83 15.62 8.14
N PHE A 101 9.33 15.56 6.91
CA PHE A 101 8.77 14.34 6.36
C PHE A 101 9.92 13.34 6.23
N GLU A 102 10.25 12.65 7.32
CA GLU A 102 10.66 11.25 7.21
C GLU A 102 9.46 10.56 6.59
N PHE A 103 9.42 10.53 5.25
CA PHE A 103 8.44 9.74 4.53
C PHE A 103 8.62 8.31 5.06
N PRO A 104 7.62 7.76 5.78
CA PRO A 104 7.68 6.37 6.19
C PRO A 104 7.61 5.62 4.88
N TRP A 105 8.79 5.24 4.40
CA TRP A 105 9.10 4.45 3.23
C TRP A 105 7.83 4.05 2.49
N CYS A 106 7.56 4.70 1.34
CA CYS A 106 6.76 4.04 0.31
C CYS A 106 7.26 2.59 0.31
N PHE A 107 6.36 1.62 0.49
CA PHE A 107 6.69 0.20 0.57
C PHE A 107 7.27 -0.25 -0.79
N THR A 108 8.40 0.30 -1.21
CA THR A 108 9.20 -0.17 -2.31
C THR A 108 9.97 -1.33 -1.74
N LEU A 109 9.26 -2.46 -1.71
CA LEU A 109 9.77 -3.81 -1.57
C LEU A 109 11.09 -3.89 -2.34
N GLN A 110 12.21 -3.73 -1.62
CA GLN A 110 13.52 -3.60 -2.25
C GLN A 110 13.83 -4.90 -3.00
N PRO A 111 13.98 -4.89 -4.33
CA PRO A 111 14.22 -6.11 -5.08
C PRO A 111 15.64 -6.67 -4.86
N LYS A 112 16.62 -5.82 -4.55
CA LYS A 112 18.04 -6.16 -4.71
C LYS A 112 18.63 -7.08 -3.62
N ASN A 113 18.01 -7.20 -2.43
CA ASN A 113 18.58 -7.97 -1.32
C ASN A 113 17.74 -9.17 -0.87
N ASP A 114 16.64 -9.48 -1.55
CA ASP A 114 15.80 -10.62 -1.20
C ASP A 114 16.36 -11.85 -1.95
N LEU A 115 17.12 -12.73 -1.30
CA LEU A 115 17.61 -14.00 -1.89
C LEU A 115 16.46 -14.77 -2.56
N LEU A 116 15.27 -14.67 -1.97
CA LEU A 116 14.03 -15.21 -2.50
C LEU A 116 13.65 -14.63 -3.87
N TYR A 117 13.97 -13.37 -4.14
CA TYR A 117 13.71 -12.72 -5.42
C TYR A 117 14.57 -13.31 -6.54
N ALA A 118 15.85 -13.57 -6.28
CA ALA A 118 16.75 -14.15 -7.27
C ALA A 118 16.30 -15.57 -7.64
N GLU A 119 15.96 -16.40 -6.64
CA GLU A 119 15.47 -17.76 -6.85
C GLU A 119 14.14 -17.77 -7.63
N TRP A 120 13.20 -16.90 -7.24
CA TRP A 120 11.93 -16.76 -7.95
C TRP A 120 12.10 -16.31 -9.39
N ASN A 121 12.93 -15.30 -9.63
CA ASN A 121 13.18 -14.80 -10.98
C ASN A 121 13.80 -15.89 -11.87
N ASN A 122 14.73 -16.68 -11.34
CA ASN A 122 15.32 -17.78 -12.09
C ASN A 122 14.28 -18.84 -12.45
N LEU A 123 13.41 -19.22 -11.50
CA LEU A 123 12.31 -20.16 -11.76
C LEU A 123 11.36 -19.61 -12.83
N ILE A 124 10.97 -18.34 -12.71
CA ILE A 124 10.09 -17.68 -13.68
C ILE A 124 10.76 -17.63 -15.05
N LEU A 125 12.04 -17.25 -15.13
CA LEU A 125 12.80 -17.19 -16.37
C LEU A 125 12.91 -18.57 -17.02
N GLU A 126 13.13 -19.63 -16.25
CA GLU A 126 13.14 -21.01 -16.73
C GLU A 126 11.78 -21.39 -17.32
N LYS A 127 10.69 -21.10 -16.58
CA LYS A 127 9.32 -21.37 -17.03
C LYS A 127 8.99 -20.58 -18.30
N ILE A 128 9.27 -19.28 -18.33
CA ILE A 128 9.04 -18.42 -19.50
C ILE A 128 9.88 -18.90 -20.68
N SER A 129 11.14 -19.28 -20.48
CA SER A 129 12.02 -19.79 -21.54
C SER A 129 11.57 -21.14 -22.08
N SER A 130 10.87 -21.93 -21.28
CA SER A 130 10.24 -23.18 -21.72
C SER A 130 8.99 -22.94 -22.58
N LEU A 131 8.39 -21.75 -22.50
CA LEU A 131 7.28 -21.37 -23.39
C LEU A 131 7.83 -21.10 -24.78
N SER A 132 7.17 -21.66 -25.81
CA SER A 132 7.51 -21.41 -27.21
C SER A 132 7.03 -20.03 -27.69
N ILE A 133 7.29 -18.98 -26.92
CA ILE A 133 6.89 -17.59 -27.23
C ILE A 133 8.10 -16.81 -27.80
N PRO A 134 7.87 -15.80 -28.65
CA PRO A 134 8.96 -14.97 -29.15
C PRO A 134 9.63 -14.15 -28.03
N LYS A 135 10.96 -13.99 -28.11
CA LYS A 135 11.78 -13.24 -27.12
C LYS A 135 11.22 -11.88 -26.69
N PRO A 136 10.67 -11.02 -27.57
CA PRO A 136 10.10 -9.74 -27.15
C PRO A 136 9.02 -9.88 -26.07
N PHE A 137 8.22 -10.94 -26.11
CA PHE A 137 7.16 -11.20 -25.13
C PHE A 137 7.70 -11.75 -23.80
N HIS A 138 8.95 -12.22 -23.73
CA HIS A 138 9.54 -12.68 -22.47
C HIS A 138 9.65 -11.53 -21.48
N ASN A 139 10.11 -10.36 -21.94
CA ASN A 139 10.28 -9.18 -21.10
C ASN A 139 8.94 -8.62 -20.62
N GLU A 140 7.93 -8.62 -21.49
CA GLU A 140 6.57 -8.21 -21.13
C GLU A 140 5.96 -9.18 -20.11
N LEU A 141 6.16 -10.49 -20.28
CA LEU A 141 5.68 -11.50 -19.33
C LEU A 141 6.40 -11.41 -17.98
N LEU A 142 7.72 -11.20 -17.96
CA LEU A 142 8.49 -10.99 -16.73
C LEU A 142 7.98 -9.78 -15.94
N THR A 143 7.67 -8.70 -16.66
CA THR A 143 7.10 -7.49 -16.09
C THR A 143 5.74 -7.77 -15.42
N LEU A 144 4.85 -8.47 -16.12
CA LEU A 144 3.54 -8.84 -15.58
C LEU A 144 3.66 -9.75 -14.36
N VAL A 145 4.55 -10.75 -14.41
CA VAL A 145 4.78 -11.65 -13.27
C VAL A 145 5.32 -10.89 -12.06
N ARG A 146 6.19 -9.89 -12.25
CA ARG A 146 6.65 -9.02 -11.17
C ARG A 146 5.47 -8.27 -10.54
N CYS A 147 4.56 -7.71 -11.33
CA CYS A 147 3.36 -7.01 -10.82
C CYS A 147 2.47 -7.95 -10.00
N ILE A 148 2.17 -9.13 -10.56
CA ILE A 148 1.36 -10.18 -9.91
C ILE A 148 1.99 -10.58 -8.57
N ARG A 149 3.31 -10.79 -8.53
CA ARG A 149 4.03 -11.15 -7.30
C ARG A 149 3.93 -10.06 -6.24
N LEU A 150 4.11 -8.80 -6.63
CA LEU A 150 4.01 -7.67 -5.71
C LEU A 150 2.59 -7.53 -5.14
N GLU A 151 1.58 -7.74 -5.98
CA GLU A 151 0.18 -7.77 -5.57
C GLU A 151 -0.10 -8.92 -4.58
N ILE A 152 0.41 -10.13 -4.85
CA ILE A 152 0.35 -11.27 -3.91
C ILE A 152 1.04 -10.92 -2.59
N LYS A 153 2.28 -10.40 -2.64
CA LYS A 153 3.03 -10.03 -1.43
C LYS A 153 2.30 -8.97 -0.62
N LYS A 154 1.74 -7.96 -1.27
CA LYS A 154 0.91 -6.93 -0.63
C LYS A 154 -0.31 -7.54 0.05
N TRP A 155 -1.02 -8.42 -0.64
CA TRP A 155 -2.15 -9.13 -0.06
C TRP A 155 -1.72 -10.00 1.13
N MET A 156 -0.63 -10.76 1.00
CA MET A 156 -0.12 -11.63 2.07
C MET A 156 0.28 -10.86 3.31
N LEU A 157 1.02 -9.75 3.16
CA LEU A 157 1.41 -8.88 4.29
C LEU A 157 0.19 -8.38 5.05
N LYS A 158 -0.84 -7.94 4.31
CA LYS A 158 -2.11 -7.44 4.85
C LYS A 158 -2.90 -8.50 5.63
N HIS A 159 -2.78 -9.77 5.25
CA HIS A 159 -3.51 -10.87 5.87
C HIS A 159 -2.66 -11.75 6.79
N SER A 160 -1.36 -11.47 6.92
CA SER A 160 -0.38 -12.28 7.65
C SER A 160 -0.78 -12.61 9.09
N ARG A 161 -1.52 -11.72 9.74
CA ARG A 161 -1.99 -11.91 11.12
C ARG A 161 -3.23 -12.81 11.24
N ILE A 162 -4.06 -12.86 10.19
CA ILE A 162 -5.27 -13.69 10.13
C ILE A 162 -4.92 -15.08 9.56
N LEU A 163 -4.13 -15.08 8.48
CA LEU A 163 -3.71 -16.25 7.75
C LEU A 163 -2.35 -16.68 8.27
N ARG A 164 -2.36 -17.51 9.32
CA ARG A 164 -1.19 -18.29 9.74
C ARG A 164 -1.05 -19.58 8.93
N CYS A 165 -1.83 -19.73 7.86
CA CYS A 165 -1.95 -20.96 7.09
C CYS A 165 -0.95 -21.01 5.92
N SER A 166 -0.67 -22.24 5.45
CA SER A 166 0.12 -22.49 4.25
C SER A 166 -0.45 -21.78 3.03
N GLU A 167 0.43 -21.16 2.23
CA GLU A 167 0.11 -20.47 0.98
C GLU A 167 -0.61 -21.39 -0.02
N GLU A 168 -0.43 -22.70 0.09
CA GLU A 168 -1.07 -23.73 -0.75
C GLU A 168 -2.60 -23.74 -0.69
N LEU A 169 -3.19 -23.12 0.35
CA LEU A 169 -4.65 -23.04 0.50
C LEU A 169 -5.26 -21.82 -0.17
N ILE A 170 -4.45 -20.90 -0.69
CA ILE A 170 -4.91 -19.61 -1.21
C ILE A 170 -5.12 -19.70 -2.72
N SER A 171 -6.40 -19.71 -3.12
CA SER A 171 -6.80 -19.57 -4.52
C SER A 171 -7.19 -18.13 -4.81
N PHE A 172 -6.21 -17.31 -5.23
CA PHE A 172 -6.44 -15.91 -5.57
C PHE A 172 -7.50 -15.76 -6.68
N GLN A 173 -8.47 -14.89 -6.44
CA GLN A 173 -9.41 -14.43 -7.45
C GLN A 173 -8.87 -13.12 -8.03
N TRP A 174 -8.86 -12.98 -9.35
CA TRP A 174 -8.23 -11.84 -10.03
C TRP A 174 -9.27 -10.95 -10.71
N LYS A 175 -9.06 -9.64 -10.67
CA LYS A 175 -9.82 -8.65 -11.44
C LYS A 175 -9.30 -8.58 -12.87
N SER A 176 -10.10 -8.04 -13.79
CA SER A 176 -9.67 -7.77 -15.17
C SER A 176 -8.51 -6.77 -15.26
N SER A 177 -8.33 -5.93 -14.23
CA SER A 177 -7.17 -5.04 -14.09
C SER A 177 -5.86 -5.77 -13.78
N GLY A 178 -5.91 -7.07 -13.46
CA GLY A 178 -4.77 -7.86 -12.99
C GLY A 178 -4.50 -7.74 -11.48
N LYS A 179 -5.30 -6.98 -10.74
CA LYS A 179 -5.24 -6.92 -9.26
C LYS A 179 -5.94 -8.12 -8.64
N ILE A 180 -5.59 -8.46 -7.42
CA ILE A 180 -6.36 -9.47 -6.67
C ILE A 180 -7.74 -8.86 -6.38
N ASN A 181 -8.79 -9.64 -6.58
CA ASN A 181 -10.10 -9.34 -6.04
C ASN A 181 -10.11 -9.78 -4.58
N TYR A 182 -9.79 -8.85 -3.68
CA TYR A 182 -9.60 -9.13 -2.26
C TYR A 182 -10.87 -9.74 -1.65
N GLU A 183 -12.04 -9.19 -1.96
CA GLU A 183 -13.33 -9.66 -1.48
C GLU A 183 -13.65 -11.09 -1.96
N GLU A 184 -13.55 -11.35 -3.27
CA GLU A 184 -13.87 -12.67 -3.81
C GLU A 184 -12.83 -13.73 -3.38
N THR A 185 -11.57 -13.34 -3.24
CA THR A 185 -10.52 -14.21 -2.65
C THR A 185 -10.85 -14.55 -1.21
N ALA A 186 -11.24 -13.57 -0.41
CA ALA A 186 -11.65 -13.79 0.97
C ALA A 186 -12.87 -14.71 1.07
N LYS A 187 -13.91 -14.49 0.25
CA LYS A 187 -15.09 -15.37 0.19
C LYS A 187 -14.72 -16.80 -0.20
N ALA A 188 -13.81 -16.98 -1.16
CA ALA A 188 -13.30 -18.31 -1.54
C ALA A 188 -12.60 -19.00 -0.36
N LEU A 189 -11.77 -18.28 0.39
CA LEU A 189 -11.10 -18.79 1.59
C LEU A 189 -12.10 -19.12 2.71
N ILE A 190 -13.08 -18.24 2.95
CA ILE A 190 -14.13 -18.44 3.94
C ILE A 190 -14.96 -19.70 3.64
N ARG A 191 -15.12 -20.08 2.38
CA ARG A 191 -15.81 -21.31 1.98
C ARG A 191 -14.92 -22.55 2.07
N ASN A 192 -13.60 -22.40 2.10
CA ASN A 192 -12.66 -23.51 2.16
C ASN A 192 -12.67 -24.16 3.56
N GLU A 193 -13.29 -25.32 3.70
CA GLU A 193 -13.39 -26.04 4.97
C GLU A 193 -12.07 -26.60 5.49
N LYS A 194 -10.99 -26.59 4.68
CA LYS A 194 -9.65 -26.93 5.14
C LYS A 194 -9.05 -25.86 6.06
N LEU A 195 -9.55 -24.61 5.99
CA LEU A 195 -9.17 -23.57 6.94
C LEU A 195 -9.95 -23.74 8.24
N ASP A 196 -9.27 -23.50 9.37
CA ASP A 196 -9.91 -23.57 10.67
C ASP A 196 -11.02 -22.51 10.80
N ILE A 197 -12.05 -22.85 11.58
CA ILE A 197 -13.24 -22.02 11.70
C ILE A 197 -12.94 -20.63 12.29
N ARG A 198 -11.86 -20.48 13.08
CA ARG A 198 -11.46 -19.19 13.66
C ARG A 198 -10.87 -18.29 12.59
N THR A 199 -9.95 -18.79 11.77
CA THR A 199 -9.39 -18.02 10.64
C THR A 199 -10.47 -17.64 9.64
N ARG A 200 -11.39 -18.56 9.32
CA ARG A 200 -12.55 -18.25 8.45
C ARG A 200 -13.43 -17.15 9.07
N TYR A 201 -13.74 -17.23 10.37
CA TYR A 201 -14.50 -16.20 11.07
C TYR A 201 -13.75 -14.84 11.11
N ALA A 202 -12.45 -14.87 11.36
CA ALA A 202 -11.62 -13.67 11.35
C ALA A 202 -11.61 -12.98 9.96
N LEU A 203 -11.53 -13.77 8.88
CA LEU A 203 -11.69 -13.25 7.52
C LEU A 203 -13.06 -12.61 7.30
N THR A 204 -14.16 -13.25 7.73
CA THR A 204 -15.51 -12.64 7.58
C THR A 204 -15.61 -11.29 8.28
N SER A 205 -14.99 -11.17 9.46
CA SER A 205 -14.98 -9.92 10.22
C SER A 205 -14.09 -8.86 9.55
N PHE A 206 -12.89 -9.26 9.09
CA PHE A 206 -11.97 -8.38 8.38
C PHE A 206 -12.59 -7.86 7.08
N TYR A 207 -13.38 -8.67 6.38
CA TYR A 207 -14.05 -8.29 5.14
C TYR A 207 -15.50 -7.79 5.34
N TYR A 208 -15.95 -7.57 6.57
CA TYR A 208 -17.31 -7.07 6.83
C TYR A 208 -18.45 -7.92 6.20
N LEU A 209 -18.24 -9.24 6.07
CA LEU A 209 -19.17 -10.21 5.46
C LEU A 209 -20.18 -10.74 6.49
N LYS A 210 -21.21 -9.93 6.77
CA LYS A 210 -22.17 -10.13 7.87
C LYS A 210 -22.80 -11.52 7.94
N ASP A 211 -23.31 -12.00 6.82
CA ASP A 211 -24.10 -13.23 6.78
C ASP A 211 -23.20 -14.45 7.04
N ASP A 212 -22.03 -14.47 6.38
CA ASP A 212 -21.01 -15.50 6.60
C ASP A 212 -20.47 -15.46 8.05
N ALA A 213 -20.23 -14.26 8.60
CA ALA A 213 -19.79 -14.09 9.99
C ALA A 213 -20.81 -14.67 10.98
N SER A 214 -22.10 -14.35 10.79
CA SER A 214 -23.17 -14.84 11.65
C SER A 214 -23.31 -16.37 11.56
N PHE A 215 -23.22 -16.92 10.35
CA PHE A 215 -23.25 -18.36 10.13
C PHE A 215 -22.09 -19.08 10.84
N LEU A 216 -20.85 -18.61 10.62
CA LEU A 216 -19.66 -19.21 11.23
C LEU A 216 -19.68 -19.07 12.76
N TRP A 217 -20.06 -17.91 13.29
CA TRP A 217 -20.20 -17.70 14.72
C TRP A 217 -21.14 -18.72 15.36
N ASN A 218 -22.29 -18.97 14.75
CA ASN A 218 -23.24 -19.95 15.28
C ASN A 218 -22.71 -21.38 15.24
N LYS A 219 -21.84 -21.71 14.27
CA LYS A 219 -21.16 -23.01 14.15
C LYS A 219 -20.00 -23.19 15.14
N MET A 220 -19.41 -22.11 15.64
CA MET A 220 -18.29 -22.15 16.58
C MET A 220 -18.69 -22.63 17.99
N THR A 221 -17.80 -23.39 18.60
CA THR A 221 -17.85 -23.81 20.00
C THR A 221 -17.65 -22.63 20.96
N ARG A 222 -17.94 -22.84 22.24
CA ARG A 222 -17.75 -21.83 23.27
C ARG A 222 -16.30 -21.39 23.42
N ASP A 223 -15.35 -22.32 23.33
CA ASP A 223 -13.92 -22.02 23.48
C ASP A 223 -13.38 -21.24 22.28
N GLU A 224 -13.84 -21.57 21.07
CA GLU A 224 -13.53 -20.80 19.87
C GLU A 224 -14.10 -19.37 19.95
N LYS A 225 -15.32 -19.20 20.48
CA LYS A 225 -15.90 -17.86 20.73
C LYS A 225 -15.17 -17.08 21.80
N LYS A 226 -14.67 -17.77 22.84
CA LYS A 226 -13.90 -17.16 23.93
C LYS A 226 -12.60 -16.54 23.42
N PHE A 227 -11.94 -17.18 22.45
CA PHE A 227 -10.75 -16.63 21.79
C PHE A 227 -10.97 -15.18 21.28
N PHE A 228 -12.13 -14.91 20.66
CA PHE A 228 -12.49 -13.58 20.16
C PHE A 228 -13.07 -12.64 21.23
N SER A 229 -13.48 -13.18 22.38
CA SER A 229 -13.93 -12.36 23.51
C SER A 229 -12.75 -11.73 24.26
N ASP A 230 -11.65 -12.48 24.37
CA ASP A 230 -10.46 -12.09 25.14
C ASP A 230 -9.53 -11.16 24.34
N ASP A 231 -9.54 -11.27 23.01
CA ASP A 231 -8.80 -10.36 22.13
C ASP A 231 -9.59 -9.05 21.89
N LEU A 232 -9.00 -7.93 22.28
CA LEU A 232 -9.58 -6.59 22.14
C LEU A 232 -9.42 -6.02 20.71
N THR A 233 -8.66 -6.69 19.84
CA THR A 233 -8.34 -6.17 18.51
C THR A 233 -9.41 -6.53 17.48
N SER A 234 -10.09 -5.49 16.95
CA SER A 234 -10.92 -5.40 15.72
C SER A 234 -12.07 -6.40 15.46
N LEU A 235 -12.06 -7.60 16.04
CA LEU A 235 -13.01 -8.68 15.84
C LEU A 235 -14.28 -8.54 16.69
N ARG A 236 -14.26 -7.62 17.68
CA ARG A 236 -15.45 -7.22 18.45
C ARG A 236 -16.46 -6.40 17.65
N ILE A 237 -16.08 -5.87 16.47
CA ILE A 237 -16.98 -5.04 15.65
C ILE A 237 -18.20 -5.84 15.17
N TRP A 238 -18.05 -7.16 15.00
CA TRP A 238 -19.14 -8.06 14.63
C TRP A 238 -19.48 -9.02 15.77
N ASN A 239 -19.92 -8.50 16.89
CA ASN A 239 -20.83 -9.28 17.73
C ASN A 239 -22.24 -9.07 17.15
N PRO A 240 -22.94 -10.09 16.62
CA PRO A 240 -24.31 -9.93 16.08
C PRO A 240 -25.30 -9.28 17.06
N SER A 241 -25.02 -9.36 18.37
CA SER A 241 -25.75 -8.65 19.42
C SER A 241 -25.65 -7.11 19.32
N LEU A 242 -24.70 -6.60 18.52
CA LEU A 242 -24.43 -5.19 18.27
C LEU A 242 -25.22 -4.60 17.09
N GLU A 243 -26.18 -5.33 16.51
CA GLU A 243 -27.17 -4.72 15.58
C GLU A 243 -27.99 -3.59 16.22
N ARG A 244 -27.89 -3.40 17.54
CA ARG A 244 -28.43 -2.28 18.29
C ARG A 244 -27.43 -1.14 18.56
N ILE A 245 -26.29 -1.11 17.86
CA ILE A 245 -25.35 0.02 17.91
C ILE A 245 -26.09 1.28 17.47
N SER A 246 -26.28 2.20 18.42
CA SER A 246 -26.78 3.52 18.13
C SER A 246 -25.78 4.28 17.24
N PRO A 247 -26.19 5.31 16.49
CA PRO A 247 -25.28 6.20 15.76
C PRO A 247 -24.13 6.76 16.63
N PHE A 248 -24.32 6.83 17.95
CA PHE A 248 -23.29 7.21 18.92
C PHE A 248 -22.20 6.14 19.09
N GLU A 249 -22.57 4.86 19.18
CA GLU A 249 -21.60 3.75 19.23
C GLU A 249 -20.90 3.55 17.86
N PHE A 250 -21.56 3.90 16.75
CA PHE A 250 -20.92 3.94 15.43
C PHE A 250 -19.80 4.99 15.37
N ASN A 251 -20.04 6.19 15.90
CA ASN A 251 -19.00 7.21 16.02
C ASN A 251 -17.86 6.80 16.97
N LYS A 252 -18.15 5.99 17.99
CA LYS A 252 -17.14 5.42 18.88
C LYS A 252 -16.31 4.35 18.18
N ILE A 253 -16.91 3.52 17.35
CA ILE A 253 -16.21 2.56 16.49
C ILE A 253 -15.39 3.29 15.43
N ALA A 254 -15.94 4.30 14.75
CA ALA A 254 -15.19 5.14 13.82
C ALA A 254 -14.02 5.85 14.52
N ARG A 255 -14.23 6.37 15.74
CA ARG A 255 -13.16 6.93 16.57
C ARG A 255 -12.13 5.89 17.00
N LEU A 256 -12.54 4.67 17.36
CA LEU A 256 -11.62 3.58 17.68
C LEU A 256 -10.81 3.18 16.45
N ILE A 257 -11.46 3.05 15.29
CA ILE A 257 -10.83 2.83 13.98
C ILE A 257 -9.78 3.91 13.69
N MET A 258 -10.08 5.18 13.98
CA MET A 258 -9.15 6.31 13.84
C MET A 258 -8.12 6.44 14.97
N TRP A 259 -8.41 5.94 16.18
CA TRP A 259 -7.52 6.03 17.36
C TRP A 259 -6.50 4.92 17.42
N PHE A 260 -6.83 3.71 16.94
CA PHE A 260 -5.86 2.62 16.82
C PHE A 260 -4.75 2.92 15.79
N ASP A 261 -4.97 3.96 14.98
CA ASP A 261 -3.99 4.56 14.09
C ASP A 261 -3.01 5.51 14.83
N ASN A 262 -3.45 6.10 15.94
CA ASN A 262 -2.71 7.11 16.71
C ASN A 262 -2.01 6.59 17.97
N ASP A 263 -2.00 5.27 18.26
CA ASP A 263 -1.25 4.76 19.40
C ASP A 263 0.26 4.71 19.06
N ILE A 264 0.92 5.83 19.40
CA ILE A 264 2.30 6.30 19.22
C ILE A 264 3.41 5.32 19.68
N ARG A 265 3.10 4.07 20.02
CA ARG A 265 4.13 3.07 20.38
C ARG A 265 4.75 2.41 19.16
N GLY A 266 5.28 3.21 18.23
CA GLY A 266 6.37 2.94 17.27
C GLY A 266 6.37 1.67 16.41
N ASP A 267 5.47 0.72 16.60
CA ASP A 267 5.70 -0.67 16.20
C ASP A 267 4.41 -1.40 15.78
N ARG A 268 3.31 -0.66 15.59
CA ARG A 268 2.04 -1.24 15.14
C ARG A 268 1.52 -0.50 13.93
N THR A 269 1.71 -1.12 12.77
CA THR A 269 1.06 -0.76 11.51
C THR A 269 -0.46 -0.57 11.68
N PRO A 270 -1.05 0.47 11.06
CA PRO A 270 -2.48 0.76 11.14
C PRO A 270 -3.37 -0.34 10.59
N TRP A 271 -3.91 -1.17 11.50
CA TRP A 271 -4.80 -2.30 11.19
C TRP A 271 -6.04 -1.95 10.36
N TYR A 272 -6.47 -0.70 10.35
CA TYR A 272 -7.71 -0.27 9.71
C TYR A 272 -7.54 0.41 8.36
N SER A 273 -6.36 0.96 8.07
CA SER A 273 -6.00 1.34 6.70
C SER A 273 -6.10 0.14 5.74
N ASP A 274 -6.04 -1.06 6.31
CA ASP A 274 -6.16 -2.33 5.64
C ASP A 274 -7.59 -2.90 5.54
N ASN A 275 -8.60 -2.34 6.20
CA ASN A 275 -9.96 -2.88 6.07
C ASN A 275 -10.73 -2.24 4.90
N TYR A 276 -10.37 -2.61 3.67
CA TYR A 276 -10.96 -2.14 2.41
C TYR A 276 -12.51 -2.22 2.39
N LEU A 277 -13.10 -3.33 2.85
CA LEU A 277 -14.57 -3.48 2.82
C LEU A 277 -15.26 -2.71 3.92
N GLY A 278 -14.64 -2.60 5.10
CA GLY A 278 -15.06 -1.70 6.16
C GLY A 278 -15.09 -0.27 5.65
N LEU A 279 -14.02 0.18 4.98
CA LEU A 279 -13.98 1.50 4.36
C LEU A 279 -15.14 1.68 3.38
N ARG A 280 -15.30 0.79 2.39
CA ARG A 280 -16.34 0.95 1.37
C ARG A 280 -17.77 0.88 1.91
N THR A 281 -17.98 0.18 3.02
CA THR A 281 -19.30 0.07 3.65
C THR A 281 -19.59 1.26 4.58
N LEU A 282 -18.58 1.75 5.30
CA LEU A 282 -18.72 2.76 6.34
C LEU A 282 -18.54 4.17 5.78
N PHE A 283 -17.58 4.37 4.86
CA PHE A 283 -17.22 5.67 4.33
C PHE A 283 -18.41 6.41 3.71
N PRO A 284 -19.28 5.80 2.88
CA PRO A 284 -20.46 6.50 2.36
C PRO A 284 -21.41 7.01 3.44
N LYS A 285 -21.43 6.36 4.62
CA LYS A 285 -22.30 6.69 5.76
C LYS A 285 -21.70 7.76 6.69
N LEU A 286 -20.42 8.11 6.53
CA LEU A 286 -19.79 9.15 7.32
C LEU A 286 -20.32 10.53 6.94
N SER A 287 -20.35 11.45 7.92
CA SER A 287 -20.53 12.87 7.63
C SER A 287 -19.36 13.39 6.79
N MET A 288 -19.58 14.45 6.02
CA MET A 288 -18.56 14.96 5.11
C MET A 288 -17.28 15.41 5.84
N GLU A 289 -17.44 16.08 6.99
CA GLU A 289 -16.33 16.45 7.87
C GLU A 289 -15.46 15.23 8.25
N LYS A 290 -16.10 14.10 8.58
CA LYS A 290 -15.39 12.86 8.94
C LYS A 290 -14.75 12.14 7.76
N LYS A 291 -15.36 12.21 6.57
CA LYS A 291 -14.75 11.71 5.33
C LYS A 291 -13.43 12.44 5.05
N ILE A 292 -13.45 13.77 5.14
CA ILE A 292 -12.27 14.60 4.90
C ILE A 292 -11.21 14.36 5.98
N GLU A 293 -11.59 14.38 7.26
CA GLU A 293 -10.65 14.14 8.38
C GLU A 293 -9.94 12.79 8.23
N TRP A 294 -10.69 11.72 7.96
CA TRP A 294 -10.12 10.40 7.73
C TRP A 294 -9.21 10.39 6.50
N LEU A 295 -9.67 10.94 5.37
CA LEU A 295 -8.91 10.89 4.13
C LEU A 295 -7.60 11.69 4.22
N ARG A 296 -7.62 12.88 4.84
CA ARG A 296 -6.40 13.66 5.14
C ARG A 296 -5.41 12.82 5.92
N TYR A 297 -5.89 12.15 6.96
CA TYR A 297 -5.06 11.29 7.79
C TYR A 297 -4.46 10.14 6.97
N SER A 298 -5.27 9.41 6.21
CA SER A 298 -4.80 8.26 5.43
C SER A 298 -3.86 8.65 4.28
N VAL A 299 -4.09 9.79 3.62
CA VAL A 299 -3.18 10.33 2.60
C VAL A 299 -1.86 10.75 3.24
N LYS A 300 -1.91 11.47 4.37
CA LYS A 300 -0.71 11.88 5.11
C LYS A 300 0.15 10.69 5.53
N MET A 301 -0.48 9.63 6.02
CA MET A 301 0.18 8.41 6.48
C MET A 301 0.55 7.44 5.35
N GLN A 302 0.22 7.77 4.10
CA GLN A 302 0.38 6.89 2.93
C GLN A 302 -0.20 5.47 3.13
N SER A 303 -1.30 5.38 3.87
CA SER A 303 -1.84 4.10 4.33
C SER A 303 -3.02 3.61 3.48
N ILE A 304 -3.52 4.43 2.56
CA ILE A 304 -4.67 4.09 1.72
C ILE A 304 -4.22 3.46 0.40
N ASP A 305 -4.90 2.39 -0.04
CA ASP A 305 -4.67 1.82 -1.37
C ASP A 305 -5.20 2.75 -2.47
N ASN A 306 -4.57 2.72 -3.65
CA ASN A 306 -5.00 3.48 -4.83
C ASN A 306 -6.49 3.35 -5.14
N GLU A 307 -7.04 2.13 -5.13
CA GLU A 307 -8.46 1.92 -5.44
C GLU A 307 -9.37 2.50 -4.36
N ASP A 308 -8.93 2.49 -3.11
CA ASP A 308 -9.65 3.07 -1.98
C ASP A 308 -9.57 4.58 -1.98
N LEU A 309 -8.42 5.16 -2.35
CA LEU A 309 -8.28 6.59 -2.55
C LEU A 309 -9.23 7.06 -3.65
N LEU A 310 -9.25 6.40 -4.81
CA LEU A 310 -10.17 6.74 -5.90
C LEU A 310 -11.64 6.59 -5.48
N PHE A 311 -11.97 5.53 -4.76
CA PHE A 311 -13.30 5.34 -4.19
C PHE A 311 -13.67 6.50 -3.26
N CYS A 312 -12.80 6.85 -2.31
CA CYS A 312 -13.03 7.93 -1.36
C CYS A 312 -13.18 9.28 -2.07
N LEU A 313 -12.32 9.58 -3.04
CA LEU A 313 -12.41 10.77 -3.88
C LEU A 313 -13.73 10.81 -4.65
N ALA A 314 -14.20 9.69 -5.22
CA ALA A 314 -15.48 9.65 -5.90
C ALA A 314 -16.67 9.96 -4.96
N HIS A 315 -16.53 9.70 -3.66
CA HIS A 315 -17.55 9.96 -2.63
C HIS A 315 -17.44 11.34 -1.95
N LEU A 316 -16.44 12.15 -2.31
CA LEU A 316 -16.41 13.57 -1.95
C LEU A 316 -17.32 14.33 -2.92
N GLY A 317 -18.32 15.01 -2.36
CA GLY A 317 -19.45 15.58 -3.11
C GLY A 317 -19.13 16.91 -3.78
N ALA A 318 -18.30 17.75 -3.17
CA ALA A 318 -17.94 19.06 -3.71
C ALA A 318 -16.53 19.05 -4.33
N ASN A 319 -16.35 19.81 -5.41
CA ASN A 319 -15.03 20.01 -6.01
C ASN A 319 -14.08 20.71 -5.04
N ASP A 320 -14.58 21.64 -4.22
CA ASP A 320 -13.79 22.41 -3.25
C ASP A 320 -13.10 21.52 -2.20
N GLU A 321 -13.74 20.42 -1.79
CA GLU A 321 -13.19 19.50 -0.79
C GLU A 321 -12.03 18.68 -1.36
N LYS A 322 -12.18 18.23 -2.61
CA LYS A 322 -11.10 17.57 -3.37
C LYS A 322 -9.95 18.53 -3.60
N GLU A 323 -10.26 19.76 -4.00
CA GLU A 323 -9.27 20.79 -4.24
C GLU A 323 -8.48 21.11 -2.96
N ASN A 324 -9.16 21.24 -1.82
CA ASN A 324 -8.50 21.46 -0.53
C ASN A 324 -7.57 20.30 -0.17
N LEU A 325 -8.00 19.05 -0.37
CA LEU A 325 -7.14 17.89 -0.16
C LEU A 325 -5.93 17.90 -1.11
N PHE A 326 -6.13 18.24 -2.38
CA PHE A 326 -5.09 18.32 -3.40
C PHE A 326 -4.07 19.42 -3.10
N ARG A 327 -4.55 20.52 -2.53
CA ARG A 327 -3.72 21.64 -2.06
C ARG A 327 -2.89 21.25 -0.83
N GLU A 328 -3.48 20.51 0.10
CA GLU A 328 -2.81 20.11 1.34
C GLU A 328 -1.78 18.98 1.13
N TYR A 329 -2.07 18.03 0.24
CA TYR A 329 -1.21 16.86 0.02
C TYR A 329 -0.88 16.63 -1.46
N PRO A 330 -0.30 17.61 -2.18
CA PRO A 330 -0.11 17.48 -3.63
C PRO A 330 0.87 16.36 -3.97
N CYS A 331 1.93 16.22 -3.17
CA CYS A 331 2.97 15.23 -3.38
C CYS A 331 2.45 13.80 -3.22
N GLN A 332 1.74 13.52 -2.12
CA GLN A 332 1.22 12.19 -1.81
C GLN A 332 0.19 11.76 -2.84
N ILE A 333 -0.73 12.67 -3.21
CA ILE A 333 -1.77 12.37 -4.20
C ILE A 333 -1.16 12.06 -5.56
N LEU A 334 -0.24 12.90 -6.06
CA LEU A 334 0.43 12.64 -7.33
C LEU A 334 1.26 11.36 -7.30
N ALA A 335 1.90 11.04 -6.18
CA ALA A 335 2.65 9.79 -6.03
C ALA A 335 1.75 8.54 -6.15
N TYR A 336 0.51 8.58 -5.65
CA TYR A 336 -0.44 7.46 -5.84
C TYR A 336 -0.75 7.17 -7.30
N PHE A 337 -0.75 8.19 -8.16
CA PHE A 337 -0.95 8.01 -9.59
C PHE A 337 0.30 7.45 -10.30
N LEU A 338 1.46 7.38 -9.64
CA LEU A 338 2.67 6.72 -10.17
C LEU A 338 2.72 5.21 -9.86
N ASP A 339 1.75 4.71 -9.10
CA ASP A 339 1.58 3.30 -8.76
C ASP A 339 0.60 2.61 -9.71
N TRP A 340 0.83 1.31 -9.91
CA TRP A 340 0.00 0.50 -10.79
C TRP A 340 -1.43 0.29 -10.26
N PRO A 341 -2.47 0.42 -11.12
CA PRO A 341 -2.45 0.63 -12.57
C PRO A 341 -2.71 2.08 -13.02
N LEU A 342 -2.50 3.07 -12.16
CA LEU A 342 -2.97 4.45 -12.37
C LEU A 342 -2.02 5.35 -13.16
N GLN A 343 -0.88 4.83 -13.61
CA GLN A 343 0.17 5.63 -14.26
C GLN A 343 -0.29 6.36 -15.51
N SER A 344 -1.28 5.85 -16.23
CA SER A 344 -1.86 6.53 -17.41
C SER A 344 -2.52 7.85 -17.06
N GLU A 345 -3.07 7.97 -15.85
CA GLU A 345 -3.82 9.16 -15.40
C GLU A 345 -2.92 10.21 -14.75
N PHE A 346 -1.66 9.86 -14.45
CA PHE A 346 -0.74 10.73 -13.72
C PHE A 346 -0.58 12.11 -14.35
N LEU A 347 -0.37 12.17 -15.67
CA LEU A 347 -0.13 13.43 -16.37
C LEU A 347 -1.35 14.34 -16.37
N GLU A 348 -2.54 13.79 -16.59
CA GLU A 348 -3.80 14.54 -16.54
C GLU A 348 -4.06 15.11 -15.14
N VAL A 349 -3.85 14.30 -14.10
CA VAL A 349 -4.00 14.76 -12.72
C VAL A 349 -2.94 15.82 -12.38
N ALA A 350 -1.70 15.65 -12.83
CA ALA A 350 -0.64 16.64 -12.64
C ALA A 350 -0.96 17.99 -13.30
N GLU A 351 -1.53 17.98 -14.51
CA GLU A 351 -1.95 19.19 -15.22
C GLU A 351 -2.93 20.03 -14.38
N GLY A 352 -3.90 19.37 -13.74
CA GLY A 352 -4.87 20.02 -12.85
C GLY A 352 -4.30 20.49 -11.51
N MET A 353 -3.07 20.09 -11.15
CA MET A 353 -2.49 20.33 -9.82
C MET A 353 -1.28 21.26 -9.81
N TRP A 354 -0.85 21.81 -10.97
CA TRP A 354 0.34 22.66 -11.05
C TRP A 354 0.34 23.87 -10.11
N SER A 355 -0.83 24.45 -9.81
CA SER A 355 -0.98 25.57 -8.87
C SER A 355 -0.66 25.20 -7.42
N PHE A 356 -0.66 23.90 -7.08
CA PHE A 356 -0.39 23.38 -5.74
C PHE A 356 1.02 22.77 -5.61
N VAL A 357 1.72 22.59 -6.73
CA VAL A 357 3.04 21.96 -6.76
C VAL A 357 4.13 23.02 -6.54
N SER A 358 4.78 22.98 -5.39
CA SER A 358 5.98 23.79 -5.13
C SER A 358 7.24 23.18 -5.77
N GLY A 359 8.33 23.96 -5.88
CA GLY A 359 9.61 23.44 -6.38
C GLY A 359 10.14 22.26 -5.56
N ARG A 360 9.84 22.20 -4.26
CA ARG A 360 10.18 21.06 -3.38
C ARG A 360 9.36 19.81 -3.73
N ILE A 361 8.05 19.95 -3.92
CA ILE A 361 7.18 18.84 -4.34
C ILE A 361 7.57 18.32 -5.72
N PHE A 362 7.82 19.23 -6.66
CA PHE A 362 8.25 18.87 -8.01
C PHE A 362 9.57 18.08 -8.00
N PHE A 363 10.55 18.52 -7.20
CA PHE A 363 11.79 17.78 -6.97
C PHE A 363 11.51 16.36 -6.45
N PHE A 364 10.63 16.22 -5.46
CA PHE A 364 10.29 14.91 -4.90
C PHE A 364 9.64 13.97 -5.92
N LEU A 365 8.74 14.47 -6.77
CA LEU A 365 8.11 13.65 -7.81
C LEU A 365 9.12 13.19 -8.87
N LEU A 366 10.02 14.07 -9.32
CA LEU A 366 11.10 13.70 -10.24
C LEU A 366 12.02 12.65 -9.60
N HIS A 367 12.40 12.86 -8.34
CA HIS A 367 13.20 11.91 -7.58
C HIS A 367 12.47 10.56 -7.49
N PHE A 368 11.19 10.55 -7.15
CA PHE A 368 10.42 9.32 -7.05
C PHE A 368 10.37 8.57 -8.40
N ILE A 369 10.05 9.25 -9.50
CA ILE A 369 10.03 8.61 -10.83
C ILE A 369 11.40 8.02 -11.19
N ILE A 370 12.48 8.78 -10.99
CA ILE A 370 13.82 8.33 -11.37
C ILE A 370 14.29 7.19 -10.47
N TYR A 371 14.25 7.39 -9.15
CA TYR A 371 14.88 6.45 -8.21
C TYR A 371 13.99 5.28 -7.87
N GLU A 372 12.72 5.55 -7.61
CA GLU A 372 11.80 4.51 -7.14
C GLU A 372 11.24 3.70 -8.29
N ARG A 373 11.23 4.24 -9.52
CA ARG A 373 10.76 3.54 -10.72
C ARG A 373 11.89 3.16 -11.68
N ILE A 374 12.58 4.13 -12.27
CA ILE A 374 13.57 3.86 -13.33
C ILE A 374 14.78 3.07 -12.80
N VAL A 375 15.48 3.57 -11.78
CA VAL A 375 16.69 2.94 -11.22
C VAL A 375 16.41 1.58 -10.56
N LYS A 376 15.18 1.39 -10.06
CA LYS A 376 14.71 0.10 -9.53
C LYS A 376 14.12 -0.81 -10.62
N GLU A 377 14.30 -0.44 -11.89
CA GLU A 377 13.94 -1.21 -13.08
C GLU A 377 12.46 -1.64 -13.04
N TRP A 378 11.58 -0.71 -12.66
CA TRP A 378 10.13 -0.94 -12.74
C TRP A 378 9.70 -0.82 -14.20
N ASN A 379 9.23 -1.94 -14.74
CA ASN A 379 8.83 -2.06 -16.15
C ASN A 379 7.30 -2.12 -16.32
N ASP A 380 6.52 -1.97 -15.24
CA ASP A 380 5.06 -2.00 -15.25
C ASP A 380 4.42 -0.80 -15.96
N TYR A 381 5.22 0.22 -16.25
CA TYR A 381 4.88 1.37 -17.08
C TYR A 381 6.12 1.92 -17.79
N ASP A 382 5.92 2.68 -18.87
CA ASP A 382 7.01 3.42 -19.53
C ASP A 382 7.31 4.70 -18.75
N TYR A 383 8.11 4.55 -17.69
CA TYR A 383 8.47 5.64 -16.80
C TYR A 383 9.43 6.66 -17.45
N PHE A 384 10.19 6.26 -18.49
CA PHE A 384 11.02 7.20 -19.26
C PHE A 384 10.14 8.15 -20.08
N HIS A 385 9.15 7.61 -20.79
CA HIS A 385 8.16 8.42 -21.51
C HIS A 385 7.38 9.30 -20.53
N LEU A 386 6.90 8.74 -19.42
CA LEU A 386 6.20 9.50 -18.38
C LEU A 386 7.05 10.65 -17.85
N LEU A 387 8.33 10.41 -17.53
CA LEU A 387 9.25 11.43 -17.04
C LEU A 387 9.46 12.54 -18.07
N ARG A 388 9.69 12.16 -19.34
CA ARG A 388 9.89 13.10 -20.45
C ARG A 388 8.68 14.00 -20.61
N GLU A 389 7.48 13.42 -20.61
CA GLU A 389 6.24 14.15 -20.83
C GLU A 389 5.88 15.01 -19.62
N PHE A 390 6.04 14.48 -18.40
CA PHE A 390 5.88 15.23 -17.16
C PHE A 390 6.81 16.44 -17.14
N TRP A 391 8.10 16.26 -17.44
CA TRP A 391 9.05 17.36 -17.56
C TRP A 391 8.62 18.33 -18.66
N ARG A 392 8.23 17.87 -19.85
CA ARG A 392 7.81 18.74 -20.96
C ARG A 392 6.66 19.65 -20.55
N GLN A 393 5.61 19.11 -19.95
CA GLN A 393 4.41 19.83 -19.51
C GLN A 393 4.63 20.71 -18.27
N SER A 394 5.71 20.49 -17.52
CA SER A 394 5.96 21.22 -16.27
C SER A 394 6.15 22.73 -16.49
N PRO A 395 5.56 23.57 -15.62
CA PRO A 395 5.77 25.02 -15.60
C PRO A 395 7.25 25.43 -15.58
N ILE A 396 7.58 26.51 -16.29
CA ILE A 396 8.97 27.00 -16.43
C ILE A 396 9.62 27.27 -15.06
N HIS A 397 8.91 27.94 -14.15
CA HIS A 397 9.45 28.28 -12.84
C HIS A 397 9.86 27.04 -12.02
N LEU A 398 9.12 25.92 -12.14
CA LEU A 398 9.49 24.66 -11.48
C LEU A 398 10.75 24.04 -12.11
N LYS A 399 10.91 24.11 -13.44
CA LYS A 399 12.13 23.66 -14.13
C LYS A 399 13.35 24.46 -13.68
N GLU A 400 13.21 25.79 -13.55
CA GLU A 400 14.30 26.64 -13.05
C GLU A 400 14.70 26.28 -11.62
N CYS A 401 13.74 25.94 -10.75
CA CYS A 401 14.06 25.45 -9.40
C CYS A 401 14.89 24.15 -9.41
N ILE A 402 14.67 23.27 -10.40
CA ILE A 402 15.40 22.00 -10.51
C ILE A 402 16.80 22.19 -11.08
N LYS A 403 17.00 23.10 -12.04
CA LYS A 403 18.31 23.37 -12.66
C LYS A 403 19.42 23.69 -11.65
N LEU A 404 19.05 24.22 -10.50
CA LEU A 404 19.97 24.55 -9.40
C LEU A 404 20.29 23.36 -8.48
N LYS A 405 19.70 22.18 -8.75
CA LYS A 405 19.83 20.97 -7.92
C LYS A 405 20.58 19.88 -8.68
N ASN A 406 21.28 19.02 -7.94
CA ASN A 406 22.07 17.92 -8.50
C ASN A 406 21.24 16.92 -9.33
N ILE A 407 19.94 16.80 -9.03
CA ILE A 407 19.03 15.94 -9.79
C ILE A 407 18.86 16.37 -11.25
N TYR A 408 19.11 17.65 -11.59
CA TYR A 408 18.90 18.16 -12.94
C TYR A 408 19.68 17.37 -13.99
N GLN A 409 20.95 17.07 -13.72
CA GLN A 409 21.78 16.29 -14.65
C GLN A 409 21.19 14.90 -14.88
N VAL A 410 20.67 14.28 -13.82
CA VAL A 410 20.03 12.96 -13.88
C VAL A 410 18.73 13.01 -14.68
N VAL A 411 17.90 14.05 -14.49
CA VAL A 411 16.67 14.25 -15.25
C VAL A 411 17.00 14.44 -16.74
N MET A 412 17.99 15.27 -17.07
CA MET A 412 18.38 15.50 -18.47
C MET A 412 18.92 14.22 -19.10
N LEU A 413 19.79 13.50 -18.39
CA LEU A 413 20.28 12.20 -18.83
C LEU A 413 19.11 11.28 -19.13
N ALA A 414 18.22 11.04 -18.15
CA ALA A 414 17.07 10.15 -18.31
C ALA A 414 16.13 10.55 -19.46
N ILE A 415 15.95 11.85 -19.71
CA ILE A 415 15.14 12.35 -20.84
C ILE A 415 15.82 12.08 -22.18
N ASP A 416 17.13 12.30 -22.26
CA ASP A 416 17.95 12.18 -23.47
C ASP A 416 18.26 10.73 -23.85
N CYS A 417 18.14 9.79 -22.91
CA CYS A 417 18.43 8.35 -23.09
C CYS A 417 17.63 7.65 -24.22
N GLY A 418 16.62 8.31 -24.81
CA GLY A 418 15.78 7.70 -25.82
C GLY A 418 15.15 6.39 -25.32
N ASP A 419 14.95 5.43 -26.22
CA ASP A 419 14.44 4.09 -25.90
C ASP A 419 15.58 3.07 -25.62
N THR A 420 16.85 3.53 -25.57
CA THR A 420 18.02 2.66 -25.40
C THR A 420 18.31 2.42 -23.91
N SER A 421 17.62 1.46 -23.29
CA SER A 421 17.47 1.37 -21.82
C SER A 421 18.71 0.95 -21.01
N SER A 422 19.54 0.00 -21.47
CA SER A 422 20.42 -0.72 -20.51
C SER A 422 21.70 0.01 -20.09
N PHE A 423 22.27 0.89 -20.93
CA PHE A 423 23.53 1.57 -20.60
C PHE A 423 23.32 2.69 -19.57
N TYR A 424 22.20 3.39 -19.70
CA TYR A 424 21.95 4.58 -18.91
C TYR A 424 21.44 4.29 -17.52
N GLU A 425 20.83 3.13 -17.27
CA GLU A 425 20.41 2.73 -15.92
C GLU A 425 21.60 2.72 -14.94
N GLU A 426 22.76 2.21 -15.35
CA GLU A 426 23.97 2.19 -14.53
C GLU A 426 24.54 3.60 -14.30
N GLU A 427 24.51 4.44 -15.34
CA GLU A 427 25.00 5.82 -15.25
C GLU A 427 24.10 6.70 -14.40
N ILE A 428 22.78 6.58 -14.57
CA ILE A 428 21.76 7.19 -13.71
C ILE A 428 21.99 6.72 -12.28
N ALA A 429 22.12 5.40 -12.03
CA ALA A 429 22.36 4.87 -10.68
C ALA A 429 23.65 5.42 -10.05
N LYS A 430 24.73 5.59 -10.82
CA LYS A 430 26.00 6.19 -10.36
C LYS A 430 25.84 7.66 -10.01
N LEU A 431 25.18 8.44 -10.85
CA LEU A 431 24.90 9.86 -10.58
C LEU A 431 24.00 10.01 -9.36
N CYS A 432 22.99 9.14 -9.25
CA CYS A 432 22.07 9.06 -8.14
C CYS A 432 22.77 8.81 -6.80
N ALA A 433 23.82 7.99 -6.78
CA ALA A 433 24.61 7.70 -5.58
C ALA A 433 25.36 8.93 -5.03
N ASN A 434 25.56 9.96 -5.85
CA ASN A 434 26.25 11.20 -5.48
C ASN A 434 25.31 12.35 -5.12
N ILE A 435 23.99 12.14 -5.15
CA ILE A 435 23.03 13.18 -4.77
C ILE A 435 22.98 13.26 -3.25
N ASP A 436 23.58 14.34 -2.72
CA ASP A 436 23.51 14.64 -1.30
C ASP A 436 22.08 15.01 -0.89
N TYR A 437 21.46 14.08 -0.15
CA TYR A 437 20.11 14.21 0.37
C TYR A 437 19.99 15.32 1.42
N ALA A 438 21.10 15.78 2.01
CA ALA A 438 21.10 16.80 3.05
C ALA A 438 20.78 18.22 2.53
N PHE A 439 20.95 18.50 1.23
CA PHE A 439 20.84 19.86 0.66
C PHE A 439 19.46 20.21 0.08
N CYS A 440 18.42 19.43 0.38
CA CYS A 440 17.05 19.74 -0.05
C CYS A 440 16.19 20.45 1.00
N ILE A 441 16.83 21.13 1.96
CA ILE A 441 16.21 22.06 2.91
C ILE A 441 16.59 23.48 2.47
N PRO A 442 15.64 24.42 2.32
CA PRO A 442 15.96 25.81 2.00
C PRO A 442 16.86 26.49 3.04
#